data_AF-A0A8S4NDG7-F1
#
_entry.id   AF-A0A8S4NDG7-F1
#
_cell.length_a   1.000
_cell.length_b   1.000
_cell.length_c   1.000
_cell.angle_alpha   90.00
_cell.angle_beta   90.00
_cell.angle_gamma   90.00
#
_symmetry.space_group_name_H-M   'P 1'
#
loop_
_entity.id
_entity.type
_entity.pdbx_description
1 polymer ?
#
loop_
_entity_poly.entity_id
_entity_poly.type
_entity_poly.pdbx_seq_one_letter_code
_entity_poly.pdbx_strand_id
1 'polypeptide(L)'
;GHFGMTTIEELEMAIDTCKRMIKDVTSDSEKSKNLVRKLIQLRLKLQEAKEEPVQLDKDTKYILGHQFKPISGKSSKHYCERCNTVIWGVLQTWYKCKECSYNTHAKCLNQITRACASVRVAENPIYIVAICPDKGLSAQGYRCIECRTVLTYKTGPEPRQCDYTGGYYCDLCHWNDAMIIPARVLHNWDFEPRKVCRASKQFLRLMLNKAVIRIQDINPMLFNFVDELNEVKKLREEILIMKKYFLSCPAALESKLLLQLQGRQHFVENSDMYSLQDLLDVVEDVLLPELAKIHASFAQHIKTDCQLCQAKGFLCELCDEDEVLFPFDNIAIVCSQCSTVLHRHCLIRKANKCPKCERRKRLN
;
A
#
# COMPACT_ATOMS: atom_id res chain seq x y z
N GLY A 1 -16.93 -37.78 34.88
CA GLY A 1 -15.57 -37.26 34.63
C GLY A 1 -15.62 -36.36 33.42
N HIS A 2 -15.36 -35.07 33.59
CA HIS A 2 -15.20 -34.13 32.47
C HIS A 2 -13.89 -34.47 31.76
N PHE A 3 -13.98 -35.01 30.55
CA PHE A 3 -12.83 -35.10 29.65
C PHE A 3 -12.45 -33.68 29.25
N GLY A 4 -11.22 -33.28 29.62
CA GLY A 4 -10.66 -31.98 29.30
C GLY A 4 -10.39 -31.86 27.81
N MET A 5 -11.21 -31.06 27.12
CA MET A 5 -10.89 -30.59 25.78
C MET A 5 -10.24 -29.22 25.90
N THR A 6 -9.20 -28.98 25.10
CA THR A 6 -8.61 -27.64 24.98
C THR A 6 -9.54 -26.75 24.15
N THR A 7 -9.54 -25.44 24.40
CA THR A 7 -10.38 -24.46 23.67
C THR A 7 -10.18 -24.52 22.14
N ILE A 8 -9.00 -24.97 21.69
CA ILE A 8 -8.65 -25.17 20.28
C ILE A 8 -9.38 -26.39 19.70
N GLU A 9 -9.35 -27.53 20.39
CA GLU A 9 -10.03 -28.75 19.92
C GLU A 9 -11.55 -28.55 19.89
N GLU A 10 -12.12 -27.82 20.85
CA GLU A 10 -13.54 -27.45 20.84
C GLU A 10 -13.91 -26.60 19.60
N LEU A 11 -13.05 -25.64 19.24
CA LEU A 11 -13.22 -24.80 18.05
C LEU A 11 -13.08 -25.62 16.75
N GLU A 12 -12.16 -26.58 16.69
CA GLU A 12 -12.00 -27.49 15.55
C GLU A 12 -13.23 -28.38 15.36
N MET A 13 -13.76 -28.98 16.43
CA MET A 13 -15.00 -29.76 16.37
C MET A 13 -16.20 -28.91 15.96
N ALA A 14 -16.30 -27.66 16.44
CA ALA A 14 -17.36 -26.75 16.06
C ALA A 14 -17.29 -26.37 14.57
N ILE A 15 -16.09 -26.19 14.02
CA ILE A 15 -15.84 -25.96 12.58
C ILE A 15 -16.31 -27.15 11.75
N ASP A 16 -15.93 -28.37 12.12
CA ASP A 16 -16.29 -29.56 11.35
C ASP A 16 -17.77 -29.90 11.44
N THR A 17 -18.41 -29.61 12.57
CA THR A 17 -19.87 -29.67 12.70
C THR A 17 -20.54 -28.65 11.79
N CYS A 18 -20.05 -27.41 11.76
CA CYS A 18 -20.59 -26.37 10.90
C CYS A 18 -20.41 -26.68 9.40
N LYS A 19 -19.29 -27.27 8.99
CA LYS A 19 -19.07 -27.75 7.61
C LYS A 19 -20.05 -28.85 7.21
N ARG A 20 -20.35 -29.80 8.10
CA ARG A 20 -21.36 -30.85 7.85
C ARG A 20 -22.74 -30.25 7.66
N MET A 21 -23.13 -29.34 8.55
CA MET A 21 -24.42 -28.64 8.44
C MET A 21 -24.56 -27.83 7.14
N ILE A 22 -23.47 -27.30 6.58
CA ILE A 22 -23.51 -26.61 5.28
C ILE A 22 -23.72 -27.60 4.13
N LYS A 23 -23.10 -28.79 4.19
CA LYS A 23 -23.26 -29.83 3.16
C LYS A 23 -24.68 -30.41 3.13
N ASP A 24 -25.36 -30.46 4.27
CA ASP A 24 -26.71 -31.03 4.39
C ASP A 24 -27.82 -30.04 3.98
N VAL A 25 -27.51 -28.78 3.68
CA VAL A 25 -28.49 -27.78 3.24
C VAL A 25 -28.68 -27.84 1.72
N THR A 26 -29.77 -28.47 1.29
CA THR A 26 -30.18 -28.60 -0.11
C THR A 26 -31.14 -27.47 -0.54
N SER A 27 -30.64 -26.22 -0.59
CA SER A 27 -31.17 -25.06 -1.36
C SER A 27 -30.66 -23.74 -0.77
N ASP A 28 -30.51 -22.71 -1.62
CA ASP A 28 -29.98 -21.37 -1.28
C ASP A 28 -30.93 -20.60 -0.34
N SER A 29 -30.94 -21.00 0.92
CA SER A 29 -31.69 -20.36 1.99
C SER A 29 -30.78 -19.49 2.85
N GLU A 30 -31.34 -18.45 3.46
CA GLU A 30 -30.66 -17.55 4.41
C GLU A 30 -29.92 -18.30 5.55
N LYS A 31 -30.34 -19.53 5.85
CA LYS A 31 -29.65 -20.44 6.77
C LYS A 31 -28.26 -20.85 6.30
N SER A 32 -28.06 -21.08 4.99
CA SER A 32 -26.75 -21.39 4.40
C SER A 32 -25.78 -20.21 4.57
N LYS A 33 -26.25 -18.99 4.29
CA LYS A 33 -25.46 -17.75 4.47
C LYS A 33 -25.05 -17.54 5.93
N ASN A 34 -25.96 -17.80 6.87
CA ASN A 34 -25.66 -17.70 8.30
C ASN A 34 -24.67 -18.77 8.79
N LEU A 35 -24.76 -20.00 8.27
CA LEU A 35 -23.79 -21.05 8.58
C LEU A 35 -22.40 -20.73 8.02
N VAL A 36 -22.30 -20.18 6.82
CA VAL A 36 -21.02 -19.72 6.24
C VAL A 36 -20.40 -18.60 7.08
N ARG A 37 -21.20 -17.60 7.52
CA ARG A 37 -20.73 -16.54 8.44
C ARG A 37 -20.20 -17.12 9.75
N LYS A 38 -20.93 -18.09 10.33
CA LYS A 38 -20.53 -18.76 11.58
C LYS A 38 -19.24 -19.57 11.41
N LEU A 39 -19.07 -20.24 10.27
CA LEU A 39 -17.84 -20.96 9.92
C LEU A 39 -16.63 -20.03 9.83
N ILE A 40 -16.79 -18.86 9.20
CA ILE A 40 -15.72 -17.84 9.12
C ILE A 40 -15.35 -17.35 10.52
N GLN A 41 -16.33 -17.04 11.36
CA GLN A 41 -16.10 -16.58 12.73
C GLN A 41 -15.38 -17.64 13.60
N LEU A 42 -15.75 -18.91 13.46
CA LEU A 42 -15.09 -20.00 14.18
C LEU A 42 -13.64 -20.20 13.71
N ARG A 43 -13.36 -20.05 12.41
CA ARG A 43 -12.00 -20.12 11.86
C ARG A 43 -11.12 -18.97 12.34
N LEU A 44 -11.66 -17.76 12.39
CA LEU A 44 -10.96 -16.59 12.95
C LEU A 44 -10.63 -16.82 14.43
N LYS A 45 -11.60 -17.26 15.23
CA LYS A 45 -11.35 -17.59 16.65
C LYS A 45 -10.34 -18.72 16.83
N LEU A 46 -10.37 -19.74 15.97
CA LEU A 46 -9.38 -20.82 16.00
C LEU A 46 -7.98 -20.30 15.65
N GLN A 47 -7.88 -19.36 14.70
CA GLN A 47 -6.62 -18.72 14.36
C GLN A 47 -6.10 -17.88 15.53
N GLU A 48 -6.95 -17.05 16.14
CA GLU A 48 -6.62 -16.28 17.36
C GLU A 48 -6.22 -17.19 18.53
N ALA A 49 -6.86 -18.34 18.70
CA ALA A 49 -6.55 -19.29 19.76
C ALA A 49 -5.28 -20.12 19.49
N LYS A 50 -4.91 -20.32 18.21
CA LYS A 50 -3.67 -20.97 17.78
C LYS A 50 -2.48 -20.02 17.70
N GLU A 51 -2.73 -18.71 17.65
CA GLU A 51 -1.70 -17.71 17.84
C GLU A 51 -1.19 -17.83 19.29
N GLU A 52 0.06 -18.29 19.43
CA GLU A 52 0.71 -18.34 20.74
C GLU A 52 0.65 -16.95 21.38
N PRO A 53 0.39 -16.84 22.70
CA PRO A 53 0.51 -15.57 23.39
C PRO A 53 1.92 -15.04 23.11
N VAL A 54 2.01 -13.84 22.53
CA VAL A 54 3.28 -13.19 22.18
C VAL A 54 4.21 -13.31 23.38
N GLN A 55 5.21 -14.19 23.30
CA GLN A 55 6.24 -14.26 24.32
C GLN A 55 6.91 -12.89 24.34
N LEU A 56 6.60 -12.10 25.36
CA LEU A 56 7.29 -10.84 25.63
C LEU A 56 8.75 -11.21 25.90
N ASP A 57 9.56 -11.14 24.86
CA ASP A 57 10.99 -11.37 24.94
C ASP A 57 11.56 -10.44 26.02
N LYS A 58 12.02 -11.04 27.13
CA LYS A 58 12.34 -10.38 28.40
C LYS A 58 13.39 -9.27 28.25
N ASP A 59 14.18 -9.31 27.18
CA ASP A 59 15.22 -8.32 26.89
C ASP A 59 14.74 -7.11 26.07
N THR A 60 13.46 -7.08 25.70
CA THR A 60 12.87 -6.00 24.89
C THR A 60 12.49 -4.81 25.75
N LYS A 61 13.04 -3.63 25.43
CA LYS A 61 12.72 -2.38 26.14
C LYS A 61 11.77 -1.53 25.31
N TYR A 62 10.69 -1.04 25.94
CA TYR A 62 9.69 -0.19 25.30
C TYR A 62 9.81 1.25 25.79
N ILE A 63 10.12 2.20 24.90
CA ILE A 63 10.29 3.62 25.25
C ILE A 63 9.73 4.48 24.13
N LEU A 64 8.76 5.36 24.43
CA LEU A 64 8.13 6.27 23.45
C LEU A 64 7.70 5.55 22.15
N GLY A 65 7.13 4.36 22.29
CA GLY A 65 6.69 3.52 21.15
C GLY A 65 7.80 2.74 20.44
N HIS A 66 9.07 2.89 20.82
CA HIS A 66 10.17 2.09 20.27
C HIS A 66 10.21 0.72 20.93
N GLN A 67 10.42 -0.33 20.12
CA GLN A 67 10.70 -1.68 20.59
C GLN A 67 12.21 -1.95 20.46
N PHE A 68 12.96 -1.68 21.52
CA PHE A 68 14.42 -1.81 21.53
C PHE A 68 14.87 -3.24 21.82
N LYS A 69 15.73 -3.76 20.94
CA LYS A 69 16.48 -5.00 21.16
C LYS A 69 17.94 -4.68 21.48
N PRO A 70 18.56 -5.36 22.46
CA PRO A 70 19.99 -5.25 22.67
C PRO A 70 20.73 -5.83 21.47
N ILE A 71 21.73 -5.10 20.98
CA ILE A 71 22.65 -5.53 19.95
C ILE A 71 24.03 -5.64 20.59
N SER A 72 24.59 -6.84 20.51
CA SER A 72 25.98 -7.13 20.84
C SER A 72 26.65 -7.55 19.53
N GLY A 73 27.57 -6.74 19.00
CA GLY A 73 28.03 -6.91 17.62
C GLY A 73 29.46 -6.46 17.38
N LYS A 74 30.10 -6.98 16.33
CA LYS A 74 31.53 -6.75 16.03
C LYS A 74 31.83 -5.47 15.23
N SER A 75 30.84 -4.60 14.98
CA SER A 75 30.98 -3.40 14.14
C SER A 75 30.83 -2.12 14.96
N SER A 76 31.71 -1.14 14.71
CA SER A 76 31.71 0.20 15.32
C SER A 76 31.17 1.30 14.40
N LYS A 77 30.52 0.96 13.27
CA LYS A 77 30.04 1.94 12.29
C LYS A 77 28.65 2.54 12.60
N HIS A 78 28.16 2.43 13.84
CA HIS A 78 26.84 2.93 14.21
C HIS A 78 26.95 4.23 15.02
N TYR A 79 25.97 5.12 14.87
CA TYR A 79 25.88 6.38 15.61
C TYR A 79 24.63 6.37 16.48
N CYS A 80 24.74 6.87 17.71
CA CYS A 80 23.60 7.04 18.59
C CYS A 80 22.76 8.22 18.15
N GLU A 81 21.48 8.00 17.90
CA GLU A 81 20.55 9.04 17.44
C GLU A 81 20.17 10.06 18.51
N ARG A 82 20.54 9.81 19.78
CA ARG A 82 20.32 10.75 20.89
C ARG A 82 21.49 11.74 21.06
N CYS A 83 22.72 11.25 21.10
CA CYS A 83 23.91 12.09 21.37
C CYS A 83 24.78 12.34 20.13
N ASN A 84 24.45 11.73 18.99
CA ASN A 84 25.18 11.82 17.72
C ASN A 84 26.66 11.39 17.80
N THR A 85 27.01 10.51 18.75
CA THR A 85 28.37 9.95 18.86
C THR A 85 28.41 8.48 18.46
N VAL A 86 29.61 8.02 18.09
CA VAL A 86 29.87 6.65 17.65
C VAL A 86 29.51 5.65 18.74
N ILE A 87 28.86 4.55 18.35
CA ILE A 87 28.58 3.39 19.18
C ILE A 87 29.70 2.37 18.94
N TRP A 88 30.52 2.16 19.98
CA TRP A 88 31.57 1.14 19.99
C TRP A 88 30.97 -0.25 20.25
N GLY A 89 30.25 -0.80 19.27
CA GLY A 89 29.46 -2.03 19.40
C GLY A 89 30.26 -3.26 19.85
N VAL A 90 31.57 -3.28 19.61
CA VAL A 90 32.51 -4.34 20.02
C VAL A 90 32.73 -4.36 21.54
N LEU A 91 32.61 -3.21 22.20
CA LEU A 91 32.95 -3.03 23.61
C LEU A 91 31.73 -2.87 24.51
N GLN A 92 30.59 -2.46 23.94
CA GLN A 92 29.41 -2.09 24.71
C GLN A 92 28.12 -2.56 24.01
N THR A 93 27.21 -3.13 24.80
CA THR A 93 25.84 -3.37 24.36
C THR A 93 25.16 -2.04 24.06
N TRP A 94 24.45 -2.00 22.95
CA TRP A 94 23.65 -0.86 22.53
C TRP A 94 22.29 -1.35 22.05
N TYR A 95 21.36 -0.43 21.80
CA TYR A 95 19.98 -0.79 21.49
C TYR A 95 19.58 -0.29 20.11
N LYS A 96 18.87 -1.15 19.37
CA LYS A 96 18.26 -0.80 18.09
C LYS A 96 16.76 -1.03 18.16
N CYS A 97 15.97 -0.04 17.77
CA CYS A 97 14.54 -0.21 17.61
C CYS A 97 14.26 -1.12 16.40
N LYS A 98 13.50 -2.20 16.61
CA LYS A 98 13.17 -3.18 15.56
C LYS A 98 12.39 -2.54 14.40
N GLU A 99 11.50 -1.60 14.73
CA GLU A 99 10.56 -1.02 13.77
C GLU A 99 11.17 0.14 12.98
N CYS A 100 11.64 1.20 13.65
CA CYS A 100 12.16 2.38 12.95
C CYS A 100 13.68 2.42 12.78
N SER A 101 14.40 1.38 13.24
CA SER A 101 15.88 1.32 13.23
C SER A 101 16.58 2.47 13.97
N TYR A 102 15.95 3.07 14.98
CA TYR A 102 16.59 4.03 15.87
C TYR A 102 17.72 3.35 16.65
N ASN A 103 18.94 3.87 16.56
CA ASN A 103 20.10 3.34 17.27
C ASN A 103 20.43 4.20 18.50
N THR A 104 20.72 3.58 19.64
CA THR A 104 21.05 4.31 20.87
C THR A 104 22.05 3.57 21.76
N HIS A 105 22.92 4.30 22.45
CA HIS A 105 23.72 3.70 23.53
C HIS A 105 22.81 3.25 24.68
N ALA A 106 23.29 2.28 25.47
CA ALA A 106 22.62 1.88 26.71
C ALA A 106 22.40 3.08 27.67
N LYS A 107 23.41 3.95 27.84
CA LYS A 107 23.32 5.14 28.71
C LYS A 107 22.35 6.22 28.20
N CYS A 108 22.15 6.30 26.89
CA CYS A 108 21.29 7.31 26.27
C CYS A 108 19.82 6.87 26.20
N LEU A 109 19.54 5.61 26.53
CA LEU A 109 18.24 4.98 26.35
C LEU A 109 17.09 5.72 27.07
N ASN A 110 17.31 6.15 28.32
CA ASN A 110 16.32 6.88 29.11
C ASN A 110 16.26 8.38 28.80
N GLN A 111 17.08 8.88 27.87
CA GLN A 111 17.14 10.29 27.48
C GLN A 111 16.54 10.54 26.09
N ILE A 112 15.97 9.51 25.45
CA ILE A 112 15.36 9.63 24.13
C ILE A 112 14.16 10.55 24.22
N THR A 113 14.10 11.53 23.31
CA THR A 113 12.97 12.47 23.19
C THR A 113 12.12 12.21 21.96
N ARG A 114 12.67 11.54 20.94
CA ARG A 114 11.97 11.26 19.70
C ARG A 114 11.11 10.00 19.81
N ALA A 115 9.81 10.14 19.63
CA ALA A 115 8.87 9.02 19.53
C ALA A 115 9.16 8.15 18.29
N CYS A 116 8.76 6.88 18.36
CA CYS A 116 8.99 5.94 17.27
C CYS A 116 8.19 6.31 16.02
N ALA A 117 8.87 6.40 14.88
CA ALA A 117 8.22 6.70 13.61
C ALA A 117 7.18 5.65 13.21
N SER A 118 7.34 4.38 13.62
CA SER A 118 6.37 3.32 13.30
C SER A 118 5.01 3.53 13.95
N VAL A 119 4.97 4.07 15.18
CA VAL A 119 3.72 4.42 15.85
C VAL A 119 3.00 5.51 15.06
N ARG A 120 3.72 6.56 14.63
CA ARG A 120 3.14 7.62 13.80
C ARG A 120 2.60 7.09 12.47
N VAL A 121 3.30 6.15 11.85
CA VAL A 121 2.87 5.49 10.61
C VAL A 121 1.67 4.56 10.82
N ALA A 122 1.54 3.94 12.00
CA ALA A 122 0.40 3.10 12.34
C ALA A 122 -0.85 3.94 12.64
N GLU A 123 -0.70 5.06 13.35
CA GLU A 123 -1.81 5.93 13.75
C GLU A 123 -2.30 6.83 12.61
N ASN A 124 -1.39 7.44 11.84
CA ASN A 124 -1.72 8.40 10.80
C ASN A 124 -0.76 8.29 9.59
N PRO A 125 -1.01 7.33 8.67
CA PRO A 125 -0.18 7.12 7.49
C PRO A 125 -0.50 8.12 6.37
N ILE A 126 -0.40 9.43 6.65
CA ILE A 126 -0.66 10.50 5.69
C ILE A 126 0.61 11.33 5.48
N TYR A 127 0.87 11.70 4.22
CA TYR A 127 1.97 12.59 3.86
C TYR A 127 1.61 14.06 4.05
N ILE A 128 2.62 14.87 4.37
CA ILE A 128 2.55 16.32 4.20
C ILE A 128 2.66 16.61 2.71
N VAL A 129 1.60 17.20 2.14
CA VAL A 129 1.48 17.48 0.70
C VAL A 129 1.80 18.93 0.33
N ALA A 130 2.12 19.78 1.31
CA ALA A 130 2.65 21.10 1.07
C ALA A 130 4.17 21.04 0.89
N ILE A 131 4.71 21.70 -0.13
CA ILE A 131 6.15 21.79 -0.35
C ILE A 131 6.74 22.69 0.75
N CYS A 132 7.64 22.13 1.57
CA CYS A 132 8.35 22.83 2.65
C CYS A 132 7.48 23.86 3.40
N PRO A 133 6.53 23.42 4.26
CA PRO A 133 5.57 24.30 4.92
C PRO A 133 6.22 25.11 6.07
N ASP A 134 7.19 25.94 5.71
CA ASP A 134 7.94 26.77 6.63
C ASP A 134 7.07 27.88 7.23
N LYS A 135 7.22 28.08 8.53
CA LYS A 135 6.57 29.15 9.31
C LYS A 135 7.58 30.11 9.94
N GLY A 136 8.87 29.90 9.69
CA GLY A 136 9.99 30.65 10.25
C GLY A 136 10.42 30.18 11.64
N LEU A 137 11.67 30.50 11.99
CA LEU A 137 12.28 30.13 13.28
C LEU A 137 11.58 30.78 14.48
N SER A 138 11.00 31.97 14.30
CA SER A 138 10.25 32.69 15.34
C SER A 138 8.95 31.96 15.71
N ALA A 139 8.24 31.36 14.74
CA ALA A 139 7.01 30.62 14.98
C ALA A 139 7.22 29.36 15.85
N GLN A 140 8.43 28.79 15.83
CA GLN A 140 8.82 27.69 16.73
C GLN A 140 9.49 28.17 18.04
N GLY A 141 9.46 29.48 18.30
CA GLY A 141 10.00 30.10 19.51
C GLY A 141 11.52 30.00 19.60
N TYR A 142 12.22 30.03 18.46
CA TYR A 142 13.68 29.87 18.37
C TYR A 142 14.17 28.59 19.06
N ARG A 143 13.40 27.50 18.97
CA ARG A 143 13.72 26.21 19.59
C ARG A 143 13.60 25.09 18.59
N CYS A 144 14.49 24.11 18.67
CA CYS A 144 14.43 22.89 17.86
C CYS A 144 13.06 22.24 17.97
N ILE A 145 12.45 21.87 16.84
CA ILE A 145 11.13 21.23 16.82
C ILE A 145 11.11 19.92 17.62
N GLU A 146 12.21 19.15 17.59
CA GLU A 146 12.27 17.83 18.22
C GLU A 146 12.72 17.88 19.69
N CYS A 147 13.85 18.53 20.00
CA CYS A 147 14.43 18.49 21.35
C CYS A 147 14.23 19.78 22.17
N ARG A 148 13.63 20.82 21.57
CA ARG A 148 13.35 22.13 22.20
C ARG A 148 14.57 22.93 22.67
N THR A 149 15.79 22.48 22.37
CA THR A 149 17.03 23.26 22.55
C THR A 149 16.92 24.59 21.81
N VAL A 150 17.39 25.67 22.43
CA VAL A 150 17.40 27.00 21.83
C VAL A 150 18.30 27.00 20.59
N LEU A 151 17.79 27.57 19.50
CA LEU A 151 18.47 27.73 18.23
C LEU A 151 18.91 29.19 18.09
N THR A 152 20.17 29.39 17.74
CA THR A 152 20.76 30.72 17.55
C THR A 152 21.73 30.69 16.38
N TYR A 153 21.79 31.78 15.63
CA TYR A 153 22.77 31.98 14.56
C TYR A 153 24.07 32.63 15.06
N LYS A 154 24.12 33.04 16.33
CA LYS A 154 25.26 33.78 16.88
C LYS A 154 26.35 32.89 17.47
N THR A 155 25.98 31.72 17.98
CA THR A 155 26.89 30.84 18.73
C THR A 155 26.57 29.38 18.44
N GLY A 156 27.52 28.65 17.84
CA GLY A 156 27.37 27.22 17.54
C GLY A 156 26.91 26.92 16.11
N PRO A 157 26.58 25.64 15.81
CA PRO A 157 26.18 25.23 14.48
C PRO A 157 24.84 25.83 14.07
N GLU A 158 24.76 26.24 12.81
CA GLU A 158 23.54 26.84 12.26
C GLU A 158 22.34 25.88 12.31
N PRO A 159 21.13 26.38 12.64
CA PRO A 159 19.91 25.60 12.57
C PRO A 159 19.66 25.04 11.17
N ARG A 160 19.27 23.77 11.09
CA ARG A 160 19.03 23.07 9.83
C ARG A 160 17.53 22.95 9.58
N GLN A 161 17.09 23.30 8.38
CA GLN A 161 15.69 23.18 7.97
C GLN A 161 15.41 21.81 7.36
N CYS A 162 14.31 21.19 7.76
CA CYS A 162 13.83 19.94 7.17
C CYS A 162 12.82 20.24 6.06
N ASP A 163 13.13 19.88 4.82
CA ASP A 163 12.27 20.18 3.66
C ASP A 163 10.88 19.53 3.76
N TYR A 164 10.78 18.35 4.38
CA TYR A 164 9.50 17.65 4.54
C TYR A 164 8.54 18.35 5.52
N THR A 165 9.06 18.97 6.58
CA THR A 165 8.24 19.54 7.67
C THR A 165 8.25 21.06 7.71
N GLY A 166 9.16 21.71 6.97
CA GLY A 166 9.40 23.16 7.02
C GLY A 166 10.09 23.66 8.30
N GLY A 167 10.17 22.84 9.35
CA GLY A 167 10.69 23.25 10.65
C GLY A 167 12.23 23.26 10.73
N TYR A 168 12.75 23.99 11.72
CA TYR A 168 14.17 24.08 12.02
C TYR A 168 14.58 23.20 13.20
N TYR A 169 15.77 22.62 13.08
CA TYR A 169 16.31 21.62 14.00
C TYR A 169 17.76 21.94 14.36
N CYS A 170 18.22 21.46 15.53
CA CYS A 170 19.64 21.46 15.85
C CYS A 170 20.38 20.37 15.06
N ASP A 171 21.70 20.44 15.06
CA ASP A 171 22.62 19.48 14.46
C ASP A 171 22.47 18.04 14.98
N LEU A 172 22.04 17.86 16.24
CA LEU A 172 21.75 16.54 16.81
C LEU A 172 20.47 15.90 16.27
N CYS A 173 19.44 16.69 15.93
CA CYS A 173 18.15 16.19 15.43
C CYS A 173 18.07 16.14 13.90
N HIS A 174 19.00 16.79 13.21
CA HIS A 174 19.01 16.88 11.76
C HIS A 174 20.42 16.68 11.21
N TRP A 175 20.72 15.50 10.67
CA TRP A 175 22.07 15.14 10.24
C TRP A 175 22.36 15.45 8.76
N ASN A 176 21.51 16.26 8.12
CA ASN A 176 21.57 16.51 6.68
C ASN A 176 21.44 15.24 5.84
N ASP A 177 20.72 14.25 6.36
CA ASP A 177 20.22 13.14 5.57
C ASP A 177 19.34 13.67 4.45
N ALA A 178 19.34 12.98 3.32
CA ALA A 178 18.49 13.33 2.19
C ALA A 178 17.43 12.26 1.98
N MET A 179 16.22 12.69 1.62
CA MET A 179 15.11 11.84 1.20
C MET A 179 14.34 12.54 0.09
N ILE A 180 13.67 11.74 -0.73
CA ILE A 180 12.70 12.23 -1.72
C ILE A 180 11.46 12.75 -0.98
N ILE A 181 10.92 13.88 -1.44
CA ILE A 181 9.86 14.60 -0.74
C ILE A 181 8.53 14.41 -1.48
N PRO A 182 7.52 13.75 -0.86
CA PRO A 182 6.25 13.45 -1.50
C PRO A 182 5.57 14.67 -2.13
N ALA A 183 5.55 15.80 -1.42
CA ALA A 183 4.94 17.03 -1.94
C ALA A 183 5.60 17.50 -3.26
N ARG A 184 6.93 17.39 -3.38
CA ARG A 184 7.66 17.81 -4.59
C ARG A 184 7.43 16.84 -5.75
N VAL A 185 7.37 15.55 -5.46
CA VAL A 185 6.99 14.52 -6.46
C VAL A 185 5.58 14.80 -7.00
N LEU A 186 4.62 15.06 -6.11
CA LEU A 186 3.20 15.17 -6.51
C LEU A 186 2.87 16.49 -7.22
N HIS A 187 3.54 17.59 -6.85
CA HIS A 187 3.28 18.88 -7.47
C HIS A 187 4.17 19.14 -8.69
N ASN A 188 5.43 18.67 -8.66
CA ASN A 188 6.45 19.07 -9.64
C ASN A 188 7.11 17.90 -10.37
N TRP A 189 6.71 16.64 -10.08
CA TRP A 189 7.42 15.45 -10.56
C TRP A 189 8.93 15.47 -10.24
N ASP A 190 9.29 16.08 -9.10
CA ASP A 190 10.67 16.29 -8.66
C ASP A 190 11.07 15.21 -7.64
N PHE A 191 12.00 14.35 -8.05
CA PHE A 191 12.54 13.23 -7.29
C PHE A 191 13.92 13.52 -6.68
N GLU A 192 14.41 14.75 -6.78
CA GLU A 192 15.72 15.08 -6.24
C GLU A 192 15.69 15.09 -4.69
N PRO A 193 16.57 14.34 -4.02
CA PRO A 193 16.56 14.26 -2.56
C PRO A 193 16.78 15.61 -1.88
N ARG A 194 15.95 15.93 -0.88
CA ARG A 194 16.08 17.13 -0.05
C ARG A 194 16.50 16.78 1.36
N LYS A 195 17.11 17.74 2.04
CA LYS A 195 17.60 17.57 3.41
C LYS A 195 16.42 17.45 4.39
N VAL A 196 16.46 16.43 5.24
CA VAL A 196 15.40 16.13 6.21
C VAL A 196 15.96 15.81 7.60
N CYS A 197 15.15 16.10 8.61
CA CYS A 197 15.48 15.71 9.99
C CYS A 197 15.40 14.19 10.17
N ARG A 198 15.99 13.69 11.26
CA ARG A 198 16.05 12.25 11.54
C ARG A 198 14.66 11.62 11.69
N ALA A 199 13.73 12.32 12.33
CA ALA A 199 12.33 11.88 12.44
C ALA A 199 11.67 11.72 11.06
N SER A 200 11.80 12.72 10.19
CA SER A 200 11.24 12.71 8.84
C SER A 200 11.87 11.62 7.99
N LYS A 201 13.19 11.41 8.07
CA LYS A 201 13.86 10.29 7.39
C LYS A 201 13.26 8.95 7.77
N GLN A 202 13.15 8.68 9.08
CA GLN A 202 12.62 7.42 9.59
C GLN A 202 11.16 7.21 9.14
N PHE A 203 10.34 8.25 9.19
CA PHE A 203 8.95 8.20 8.74
C PHE A 203 8.83 7.97 7.24
N LEU A 204 9.50 8.79 6.41
CA LEU A 204 9.41 8.68 4.95
C LEU A 204 9.85 7.31 4.46
N ARG A 205 10.91 6.73 5.06
CA ARG A 205 11.35 5.37 4.74
C ARG A 205 10.29 4.30 5.08
N LEU A 206 9.58 4.45 6.20
CA LEU A 206 8.52 3.50 6.58
C LEU A 206 7.24 3.68 5.76
N MET A 207 7.03 4.87 5.20
CA MET A 207 5.88 5.19 4.36
C MET A 207 6.07 4.85 2.88
N LEU A 208 7.32 4.64 2.44
CA LEU A 208 7.71 4.51 1.04
C LEU A 208 6.81 3.55 0.24
N ASN A 209 6.58 2.35 0.77
CA ASN A 209 5.80 1.28 0.12
C ASN A 209 4.30 1.31 0.48
N LYS A 210 3.84 2.27 1.29
CA LYS A 210 2.43 2.35 1.69
C LYS A 210 1.61 3.03 0.60
N ALA A 211 0.63 2.32 0.06
CA ALA A 211 -0.30 2.83 -0.94
C ALA A 211 -1.34 3.77 -0.30
N VAL A 212 -0.95 5.02 -0.07
CA VAL A 212 -1.76 6.04 0.63
C VAL A 212 -1.96 7.32 -0.18
N ILE A 213 -1.38 7.40 -1.38
CA ILE A 213 -1.40 8.60 -2.22
C ILE A 213 -2.54 8.46 -3.23
N ARG A 214 -3.43 9.45 -3.25
CA ARG A 214 -4.38 9.66 -4.34
C ARG A 214 -3.95 10.84 -5.18
N ILE A 215 -3.29 10.56 -6.30
CA ILE A 215 -2.74 11.61 -7.17
C ILE A 215 -3.86 12.51 -7.68
N GLN A 216 -5.01 11.93 -8.04
CA GLN A 216 -6.15 12.65 -8.59
C GLN A 216 -6.77 13.66 -7.62
N ASP A 217 -6.64 13.43 -6.30
CA ASP A 217 -7.11 14.35 -5.26
C ASP A 217 -6.13 15.51 -5.01
N ILE A 218 -4.86 15.36 -5.41
CA ILE A 218 -3.77 16.31 -5.10
C ILE A 218 -3.41 17.14 -6.33
N ASN A 219 -3.13 16.48 -7.45
CA ASN A 219 -2.74 17.08 -8.72
C ASN A 219 -3.17 16.19 -9.90
N PRO A 220 -4.43 16.29 -10.35
CA PRO A 220 -4.93 15.47 -11.47
C PRO A 220 -4.23 15.76 -12.79
N MET A 221 -3.65 16.95 -12.95
CA MET A 221 -2.93 17.35 -14.17
C MET A 221 -1.66 16.54 -14.37
N LEU A 222 -1.12 15.89 -13.34
CA LEU A 222 0.10 15.09 -13.42
C LEU A 222 -0.03 13.95 -14.46
N PHE A 223 -1.22 13.34 -14.59
CA PHE A 223 -1.49 12.32 -15.61
C PHE A 223 -1.50 12.89 -17.04
N ASN A 224 -1.62 14.20 -17.22
CA ASN A 224 -1.56 14.82 -18.54
C ASN A 224 -0.13 15.21 -18.93
N PHE A 225 0.76 15.38 -17.95
CA PHE A 225 2.15 15.80 -18.17
C PHE A 225 3.16 14.65 -18.12
N VAL A 226 2.78 13.51 -17.54
CA VAL A 226 3.62 12.32 -17.42
C VAL A 226 2.92 11.15 -18.12
N ASP A 227 3.35 10.87 -19.35
CA ASP A 227 2.74 9.86 -20.20
C ASP A 227 2.86 8.46 -19.59
N GLU A 228 4.02 8.11 -19.02
CA GLU A 228 4.28 6.81 -18.40
C GLU A 228 3.33 6.55 -17.22
N LEU A 229 3.08 7.59 -16.41
CA LEU A 229 2.15 7.50 -15.29
C LEU A 229 0.70 7.32 -15.78
N ASN A 230 0.33 7.98 -16.88
CA ASN A 230 -0.98 7.82 -17.50
C ASN A 230 -1.19 6.41 -18.06
N GLU A 231 -0.18 5.84 -18.71
CA GLU A 231 -0.21 4.46 -19.19
C GLU A 231 -0.30 3.47 -18.03
N VAL A 232 0.45 3.68 -16.94
CA VAL A 232 0.31 2.87 -15.71
C VAL A 232 -1.11 2.96 -15.17
N LYS A 233 -1.73 4.14 -15.16
CA LYS A 233 -3.13 4.29 -14.73
C LYS A 233 -4.09 3.46 -15.61
N LYS A 234 -3.97 3.56 -16.94
CA LYS A 234 -4.80 2.78 -17.89
C LYS A 234 -4.64 1.27 -17.67
N LEU A 235 -3.40 0.78 -17.61
CA LEU A 235 -3.13 -0.64 -17.38
C LEU A 235 -3.72 -1.13 -16.05
N ARG A 236 -3.67 -0.32 -14.99
CA ARG A 236 -4.31 -0.66 -13.71
C ARG A 236 -5.83 -0.74 -13.80
N GLU A 237 -6.46 0.20 -14.49
CA GLU A 237 -7.92 0.18 -14.73
C GLU A 237 -8.32 -1.09 -15.51
N GLU A 238 -7.55 -1.45 -16.53
CA GLU A 238 -7.73 -2.67 -17.33
C GLU A 238 -7.52 -3.95 -16.49
N ILE A 239 -6.47 -4.01 -15.67
CA ILE A 239 -6.23 -5.13 -14.75
C ILE A 239 -7.40 -5.35 -13.79
N LEU A 240 -8.05 -4.29 -13.30
CA LEU A 240 -9.23 -4.42 -12.45
C LEU A 240 -10.45 -4.98 -13.20
N ILE A 241 -10.56 -4.70 -14.50
CA ILE A 241 -11.55 -5.34 -15.36
C ILE A 241 -11.20 -6.83 -15.52
N MET A 242 -9.95 -7.15 -15.87
CA MET A 242 -9.45 -8.52 -16.04
C MET A 242 -9.60 -9.38 -14.78
N LYS A 243 -9.39 -8.79 -13.58
CA LYS A 243 -9.58 -9.45 -12.29
C LYS A 243 -10.94 -10.16 -12.19
N LYS A 244 -12.01 -9.58 -12.75
CA LYS A 244 -13.36 -10.17 -12.72
C LYS A 244 -13.44 -11.50 -13.48
N TYR A 245 -12.65 -11.65 -14.55
CA TYR A 245 -12.54 -12.90 -15.28
C TYR A 245 -11.86 -13.97 -14.43
N PHE A 246 -10.77 -13.61 -13.75
CA PHE A 246 -9.98 -14.56 -12.94
C PHE A 246 -10.73 -15.06 -11.71
N LEU A 247 -11.48 -14.18 -11.03
CA LEU A 247 -12.30 -14.58 -9.87
C LEU A 247 -13.38 -15.61 -10.23
N SER A 248 -13.73 -15.74 -11.51
CA SER A 248 -14.74 -16.65 -12.03
C SER A 248 -14.17 -17.67 -13.04
N CYS A 249 -12.85 -17.87 -13.05
CA CYS A 249 -12.14 -18.81 -13.91
C CYS A 249 -11.29 -19.78 -13.07
N PRO A 250 -11.63 -21.08 -13.00
CA PRO A 250 -10.84 -22.06 -12.24
C PRO A 250 -9.39 -22.17 -12.70
N ALA A 251 -9.14 -22.17 -14.02
CA ALA A 251 -7.79 -22.26 -14.59
C ALA A 251 -6.91 -21.05 -14.20
N ALA A 252 -7.49 -19.85 -14.14
CA ALA A 252 -6.78 -18.64 -13.72
C ALA A 252 -6.38 -18.70 -12.23
N LEU A 253 -7.26 -19.24 -11.38
CA LEU A 253 -6.98 -19.43 -9.95
C LEU A 253 -5.86 -20.45 -9.73
N GLU A 254 -5.87 -21.55 -10.48
CA GLU A 254 -4.82 -22.58 -10.44
C GLU A 254 -3.46 -22.04 -10.92
N SER A 255 -3.46 -21.26 -11.99
CA SER A 255 -2.26 -20.59 -12.53
C SER A 255 -1.81 -19.40 -11.68
N LYS A 256 -2.56 -19.04 -10.63
CA LYS A 256 -2.24 -17.96 -9.68
C LYS A 256 -1.87 -16.64 -10.36
N LEU A 257 -2.55 -16.30 -11.47
CA LEU A 257 -2.21 -15.13 -12.29
C LEU A 257 -2.16 -13.82 -11.47
N LEU A 258 -3.12 -13.62 -10.56
CA LEU A 258 -3.15 -12.44 -9.69
C LEU A 258 -1.94 -12.34 -8.73
N LEU A 259 -1.24 -13.44 -8.42
CA LEU A 259 -0.03 -13.40 -7.59
C LEU A 259 1.17 -12.80 -8.32
N GLN A 260 1.12 -12.59 -9.64
CA GLN A 260 2.14 -11.82 -10.34
C GLN A 260 2.24 -10.39 -9.78
N LEU A 261 1.15 -9.84 -9.21
CA LEU A 261 1.09 -8.53 -8.57
C LEU A 261 1.31 -8.59 -7.05
N GLN A 262 1.90 -9.66 -6.51
CA GLN A 262 2.02 -9.84 -5.06
C GLN A 262 2.78 -8.74 -4.33
N GLY A 263 3.74 -8.09 -4.99
CA GLY A 263 4.48 -6.95 -4.45
C GLY A 263 3.68 -5.65 -4.40
N ARG A 264 2.56 -5.56 -5.13
CA ARG A 264 1.72 -4.37 -5.29
C ARG A 264 0.24 -4.74 -5.23
N GLN A 265 -0.17 -5.38 -4.13
CA GLN A 265 -1.55 -5.86 -3.95
C GLN A 265 -2.61 -4.76 -4.12
N HIS A 266 -2.28 -3.51 -3.79
CA HIS A 266 -3.18 -2.38 -4.00
C HIS A 266 -3.57 -2.16 -5.47
N PHE A 267 -2.80 -2.65 -6.45
CA PHE A 267 -3.14 -2.56 -7.88
C PHE A 267 -4.32 -3.46 -8.27
N VAL A 268 -4.57 -4.53 -7.53
CA VAL A 268 -5.75 -5.37 -7.74
C VAL A 268 -6.93 -4.95 -6.87
N GLU A 269 -6.75 -4.01 -5.94
CA GLU A 269 -7.81 -3.48 -5.08
C GLU A 269 -8.50 -2.26 -5.70
N ASN A 270 -7.73 -1.32 -6.24
CA ASN A 270 -8.22 -0.10 -6.89
C ASN A 270 -7.17 0.50 -7.85
N SER A 271 -7.59 1.49 -8.66
CA SER A 271 -6.74 2.19 -9.64
C SER A 271 -6.11 3.48 -9.10
N ASP A 272 -6.67 4.04 -8.02
CA ASP A 272 -6.42 5.44 -7.66
C ASP A 272 -5.38 5.64 -6.56
N MET A 273 -5.07 4.57 -5.82
CA MET A 273 -4.09 4.59 -4.72
C MET A 273 -2.70 4.23 -5.23
N TYR A 274 -1.69 5.01 -4.84
CA TYR A 274 -0.29 4.81 -5.17
C TYR A 274 0.54 4.87 -3.88
N SER A 275 1.66 4.18 -3.87
CA SER A 275 2.75 4.38 -2.92
C SER A 275 3.77 5.35 -3.52
N LEU A 276 4.66 5.89 -2.68
CA LEU A 276 5.76 6.71 -3.20
C LEU A 276 6.75 5.85 -4.01
N GLN A 277 6.92 4.58 -3.60
CA GLN A 277 7.72 3.62 -4.35
C GLN A 277 7.18 3.40 -5.77
N ASP A 278 5.86 3.30 -5.95
CA ASP A 278 5.29 3.15 -7.30
C ASP A 278 5.68 4.32 -8.21
N LEU A 279 5.69 5.55 -7.70
CA LEU A 279 6.07 6.74 -8.47
C LEU A 279 7.58 6.76 -8.79
N LEU A 280 8.41 6.26 -7.88
CA LEU A 280 9.84 6.06 -8.16
C LEU A 280 10.03 5.04 -9.27
N ASP A 281 9.34 3.91 -9.17
CA ASP A 281 9.44 2.83 -10.16
C ASP A 281 8.92 3.26 -11.54
N VAL A 282 8.02 4.26 -11.63
CA VAL A 282 7.64 4.89 -12.90
C VAL A 282 8.84 5.66 -13.49
N VAL A 283 9.49 6.52 -12.70
CA VAL A 283 10.61 7.35 -13.19
C VAL A 283 11.88 6.54 -13.43
N GLU A 284 12.06 5.42 -12.74
CA GLU A 284 13.16 4.49 -12.95
C GLU A 284 12.90 3.50 -14.11
N ASP A 285 11.82 3.68 -14.88
CA ASP A 285 11.40 2.80 -16.00
C ASP A 285 11.23 1.32 -15.61
N VAL A 286 10.88 1.06 -14.35
CA VAL A 286 10.67 -0.31 -13.83
C VAL A 286 9.21 -0.71 -13.92
N LEU A 287 8.30 0.17 -13.48
CA LEU A 287 6.91 -0.19 -13.24
C LEU A 287 6.13 -0.44 -14.54
N LEU A 288 6.28 0.45 -15.53
CA LEU A 288 5.50 0.38 -16.76
C LEU A 288 5.83 -0.90 -17.56
N PRO A 289 7.10 -1.27 -17.81
CA PRO A 289 7.42 -2.53 -18.48
C PRO A 289 6.97 -3.76 -17.70
N GLU A 290 7.11 -3.76 -16.37
CA GLU A 290 6.65 -4.85 -15.50
C GLU A 290 5.13 -5.03 -15.64
N LEU A 291 4.38 -3.94 -15.54
CA LEU A 291 2.92 -3.96 -15.60
C LEU A 291 2.40 -4.33 -17.00
N ALA A 292 3.03 -3.83 -18.06
CA ALA A 292 2.70 -4.18 -19.43
C ALA A 292 2.89 -5.67 -19.71
N LYS A 293 3.98 -6.27 -19.19
CA LYS A 293 4.23 -7.73 -19.29
C LYS A 293 3.16 -8.54 -18.56
N ILE A 294 2.80 -8.13 -17.35
CA ILE A 294 1.74 -8.78 -16.56
C ILE A 294 0.40 -8.67 -17.29
N HIS A 295 0.06 -7.47 -17.77
CA HIS A 295 -1.15 -7.22 -18.53
C HIS A 295 -1.23 -8.07 -19.81
N ALA A 296 -0.12 -8.20 -20.55
CA ALA A 296 -0.05 -9.05 -21.73
C ALA A 296 -0.29 -10.53 -21.37
N SER A 297 0.29 -11.03 -20.29
CA SER A 297 0.04 -12.39 -19.78
C SER A 297 -1.44 -12.59 -19.40
N PHE A 298 -2.06 -11.57 -18.80
CA PHE A 298 -3.48 -11.62 -18.44
C PHE A 298 -4.39 -11.61 -19.66
N ALA A 299 -4.10 -10.75 -20.63
CA ALA A 299 -4.81 -10.70 -21.91
C ALA A 299 -4.68 -12.02 -22.67
N GLN A 300 -3.49 -12.63 -22.70
CA GLN A 300 -3.25 -13.93 -23.33
C GLN A 300 -4.14 -15.01 -22.70
N HIS A 301 -4.16 -15.11 -21.36
CA HIS A 301 -5.05 -16.09 -20.71
C HIS A 301 -6.52 -15.87 -21.09
N ILE A 302 -7.00 -14.62 -21.06
CA ILE A 302 -8.41 -14.29 -21.29
C ILE A 302 -8.82 -14.51 -22.76
N LYS A 303 -7.97 -14.11 -23.71
CA LYS A 303 -8.29 -14.06 -25.14
C LYS A 303 -7.91 -15.32 -25.90
N THR A 304 -6.84 -16.01 -25.51
CA THR A 304 -6.29 -17.13 -26.32
C THR A 304 -6.30 -18.46 -25.58
N ASP A 305 -5.92 -18.48 -24.30
CA ASP A 305 -5.61 -19.76 -23.65
C ASP A 305 -6.83 -20.40 -22.97
N CYS A 306 -7.79 -19.58 -22.50
CA CYS A 306 -8.92 -20.07 -21.71
C CYS A 306 -10.27 -19.89 -22.42
N GLN A 307 -10.87 -21.00 -22.85
CA GLN A 307 -12.19 -21.01 -23.47
C GLN A 307 -13.29 -20.44 -22.57
N LEU A 308 -13.22 -20.65 -21.25
CA LEU A 308 -14.21 -20.09 -20.30
C LEU A 308 -14.14 -18.57 -20.21
N CYS A 309 -12.95 -17.98 -20.38
CA CYS A 309 -12.77 -16.54 -20.42
C CYS A 309 -13.21 -15.99 -21.77
N GLN A 310 -12.86 -16.65 -22.87
CA GLN A 310 -13.28 -16.27 -24.22
C GLN A 310 -14.80 -16.26 -24.38
N ALA A 311 -15.49 -17.25 -23.81
CA ALA A 311 -16.95 -17.32 -23.85
C ALA A 311 -17.66 -16.15 -23.12
N LYS A 312 -16.94 -15.39 -22.30
CA LYS A 312 -17.43 -14.17 -21.62
C LYS A 312 -17.14 -12.89 -22.43
N GLY A 313 -16.55 -13.00 -23.62
CA GLY A 313 -16.40 -11.90 -24.55
C GLY A 313 -17.73 -11.46 -25.15
N PHE A 314 -17.70 -10.37 -25.89
CA PHE A 314 -18.88 -9.72 -26.48
C PHE A 314 -18.73 -9.64 -27.99
N LEU A 315 -19.84 -9.82 -28.72
CA LEU A 315 -19.90 -9.45 -30.14
C LEU A 315 -20.58 -8.09 -30.27
N CYS A 316 -20.09 -7.25 -31.17
CA CYS A 316 -20.65 -5.93 -31.38
C CYS A 316 -21.99 -6.00 -32.13
N GLU A 317 -23.11 -5.71 -31.48
CA GLU A 317 -24.45 -5.72 -32.11
C GLU A 317 -24.67 -4.66 -33.22
N LEU A 318 -23.67 -3.85 -33.54
CA LEU A 318 -23.77 -2.74 -34.50
C LEU A 318 -22.99 -2.99 -35.81
N CYS A 319 -22.27 -4.11 -35.90
CA CYS A 319 -21.55 -4.54 -37.09
C CYS A 319 -21.60 -6.07 -37.21
N ASP A 320 -21.29 -6.59 -38.39
CA ASP A 320 -21.25 -8.03 -38.68
C ASP A 320 -19.82 -8.59 -38.57
N GLU A 321 -18.94 -7.92 -37.82
CA GLU A 321 -17.60 -8.43 -37.53
C GLU A 321 -17.67 -9.49 -36.42
N ASP A 322 -17.13 -10.67 -36.69
CA ASP A 322 -17.09 -11.80 -35.75
C ASP A 322 -15.96 -11.66 -34.69
N GLU A 323 -15.34 -10.49 -34.58
CA GLU A 323 -14.30 -10.22 -33.58
C GLU A 323 -14.91 -10.19 -32.17
N VAL A 324 -14.34 -11.01 -31.28
CA VAL A 324 -14.73 -11.05 -29.86
C VAL A 324 -14.08 -9.90 -29.11
N LEU A 325 -14.92 -9.01 -28.58
CA LEU A 325 -14.53 -7.85 -27.80
C LEU A 325 -14.50 -8.13 -26.30
N PHE A 326 -13.54 -7.50 -25.65
CA PHE A 326 -13.42 -7.45 -24.20
C PHE A 326 -13.51 -6.00 -23.70
N PRO A 327 -14.01 -5.77 -22.47
CA PRO A 327 -14.19 -4.42 -21.94
C PRO A 327 -12.89 -3.63 -21.76
N PHE A 328 -11.73 -4.30 -21.79
CA PHE A 328 -10.40 -3.71 -21.68
C PHE A 328 -9.71 -3.53 -23.05
N ASP A 329 -10.42 -3.72 -24.16
CA ASP A 329 -9.86 -3.50 -25.48
C ASP A 329 -9.86 -2.02 -25.86
N ASN A 330 -8.77 -1.54 -26.46
CA ASN A 330 -8.65 -0.16 -26.92
C ASN A 330 -9.74 0.26 -27.92
N ILE A 331 -10.26 -0.68 -28.72
CA ILE A 331 -11.32 -0.44 -29.70
C ILE A 331 -12.73 -0.55 -29.10
N ALA A 332 -12.84 -1.02 -27.86
CA ALA A 332 -14.12 -1.27 -27.21
C ALA A 332 -14.62 -0.06 -26.42
N ILE A 333 -15.94 -0.01 -26.24
CA ILE A 333 -16.64 0.91 -25.34
C ILE A 333 -17.70 0.13 -24.55
N VAL A 334 -17.74 0.36 -23.24
CA VAL A 334 -18.72 -0.26 -22.33
C VAL A 334 -19.88 0.68 -22.10
N CYS A 335 -21.10 0.23 -22.36
CA CYS A 335 -22.30 1.00 -22.07
C CYS A 335 -22.50 1.14 -20.56
N SER A 336 -22.59 2.37 -20.04
CA SER A 336 -22.78 2.64 -18.61
C SER A 336 -24.13 2.16 -18.04
N GLN A 337 -25.15 1.99 -18.89
CA GLN A 337 -26.51 1.59 -18.46
C GLN A 337 -26.74 0.07 -18.45
N CYS A 338 -26.13 -0.66 -19.39
CA CYS A 338 -26.40 -2.09 -19.57
C CYS A 338 -25.16 -2.98 -19.61
N SER A 339 -23.97 -2.38 -19.50
CA SER A 339 -22.66 -3.05 -19.50
C SER A 339 -22.36 -3.88 -20.75
N THR A 340 -23.13 -3.72 -21.83
CA THR A 340 -22.79 -4.30 -23.15
C THR A 340 -21.53 -3.61 -23.68
N VAL A 341 -20.66 -4.41 -24.28
CA VAL A 341 -19.44 -3.95 -24.95
C VAL A 341 -19.70 -3.87 -26.45
N LEU A 342 -19.28 -2.76 -27.07
CA LEU A 342 -19.42 -2.48 -28.50
C LEU A 342 -18.10 -1.90 -29.03
N HIS A 343 -17.91 -1.89 -30.34
CA HIS A 343 -16.87 -1.06 -30.94
C HIS A 343 -17.14 0.43 -30.67
N ARG A 344 -16.11 1.16 -30.22
CA ARG A 344 -16.17 2.61 -29.98
C ARG A 344 -16.65 3.35 -31.21
N HIS A 345 -16.10 3.02 -32.38
CA HIS A 345 -16.48 3.63 -33.66
C HIS A 345 -17.93 3.33 -34.06
N CYS A 346 -18.41 2.10 -33.87
CA CYS A 346 -19.80 1.74 -34.19
C CYS A 346 -20.80 2.51 -33.31
N LEU A 347 -20.52 2.68 -32.03
CA LEU A 347 -21.38 3.45 -31.12
C LEU A 347 -21.41 4.94 -31.48
N ILE A 348 -20.26 5.53 -31.84
CA ILE A 348 -20.16 6.93 -32.28
C ILE A 348 -20.98 7.15 -33.56
N ARG A 349 -20.86 6.25 -34.55
CA ARG A 349 -21.67 6.30 -35.79
C ARG A 349 -23.18 6.26 -35.53
N LYS A 350 -23.61 5.62 -34.43
CA LYS A 350 -25.01 5.59 -33.98
C LYS A 350 -25.36 6.69 -32.98
N ALA A 351 -24.65 7.82 -33.01
CA ALA A 351 -24.89 8.98 -32.16
C ALA A 351 -24.93 8.63 -30.65
N ASN A 352 -24.04 7.73 -30.23
CA ASN A 352 -23.93 7.25 -28.85
C ASN A 352 -25.19 6.57 -28.29
N LYS A 353 -26.05 6.01 -29.16
CA LYS A 353 -27.24 5.27 -28.75
C LYS A 353 -26.94 3.78 -28.68
N CYS A 354 -27.03 3.21 -27.47
CA CYS A 354 -26.83 1.78 -27.26
C CYS A 354 -28.09 0.98 -27.69
N PRO A 355 -27.98 0.03 -28.64
CA PRO A 355 -29.12 -0.70 -29.17
C PRO A 355 -29.85 -1.54 -28.10
N LYS A 356 -29.10 -2.17 -27.18
CA LYS A 356 -29.65 -2.93 -26.06
C LYS A 356 -30.45 -2.06 -25.08
N CYS A 357 -29.99 -0.83 -24.83
CA CYS A 357 -30.73 0.12 -23.98
C CYS A 357 -32.00 0.61 -24.66
N GLU A 358 -31.95 0.88 -25.97
CA GLU A 358 -33.15 1.23 -26.74
C GLU A 358 -34.18 0.11 -26.73
N ARG A 359 -33.77 -1.15 -26.91
CA ARG A 359 -34.68 -2.29 -26.79
C ARG A 359 -35.31 -2.37 -25.40
N ARG A 360 -34.53 -2.21 -24.33
CA ARG A 360 -35.04 -2.20 -22.94
C ARG A 360 -36.05 -1.07 -22.69
N LYS A 361 -35.81 0.12 -23.26
CA LYS A 361 -36.73 1.27 -23.15
C LYS A 361 -38.04 1.11 -23.94
N ARG A 362 -38.10 0.17 -24.90
CA ARG A 362 -39.34 -0.14 -25.64
C ARG A 362 -40.16 -1.24 -24.97
N LEU A 363 -39.53 -2.03 -24.09
CA LEU A 363 -40.15 -3.12 -23.35
C LEU A 363 -40.71 -2.67 -21.97
N ASN A 364 -40.20 -1.55 -21.46
CA ASN A 364 -40.73 -0.81 -20.31
C ASN A 364 -41.57 0.35 -20.82
#